data_AF-A0AAD4QCF4-F1
#
_entry.id   AF-A0AAD4QCF4-F1
#
_cell.length_a   1.000
_cell.length_b   1.000
_cell.length_c   1.000
_cell.angle_alpha   90.00
_cell.angle_beta   90.00
_cell.angle_gamma   90.00
#
_symmetry.space_group_name_H-M   'P 1'
#
loop_
_entity.id
_entity.type
_entity.pdbx_description
1 polymer ?
#
loop_
_entity_poly.entity_id
_entity_poly.type
_entity_poly.pdbx_seq_one_letter_code
_entity_poly.pdbx_strand_id
1 'polypeptide(L)'
;KRKSDTSNICVKCKTNTGNLVIRHSAYCKDCFTPLVSTKFRQALEPHINHAPSGPRRGALKPSGSLLIGYSGGLGSTVLLDLVHQVYCAKPGSEELKGGKEHPRRNKVWKKIYVCYVETSDVYPETGDRTEQIREAVARYEGFEFIPVRMQDAFDRSWWQRVSDVADSSLTDTVFKLLITPSDAGSVAALRAHLLALPTSTATLSTLFTFTRLLLLYTAYSIGASHLVLGTTLTSMSISLISSVAQGGGFVVPQTIQEEWIPPFVECVPGDSSWKGEVRLVRPLKDVSMKECQAWVWWRRLLVVGKQKIPVPKQTIGHLTKGTHVHEFLIYSQRLTSGLTEFIIGLERDYPSTVSTIAKTAGKLAPKGESGERCILCELPTQRSVRGWKARTSIRSFTDEGSPADDASSSLFLLSNLCYSCHTTLTSKSSRSTTTPSWDTPSEVHLPMWAAVQPASGRGDEQDASLSRTKEIWGSKKLDSDGMKSVVSGFLLE
;
A
#
# COMPACT_ATOMS: atom_id res chain seq x y z
N LYS A 1 -36.98 -1.63 -10.10
CA LYS A 1 -37.59 -0.41 -9.50
C LYS A 1 -36.52 0.32 -8.66
N ARG A 2 -35.93 1.41 -9.17
CA ARG A 2 -34.93 2.21 -8.44
C ARG A 2 -35.64 3.08 -7.40
N LYS A 3 -35.77 2.59 -6.15
CA LYS A 3 -36.07 3.44 -4.99
C LYS A 3 -34.79 4.15 -4.56
N SER A 4 -34.39 5.19 -5.28
CA SER A 4 -33.59 6.23 -4.64
C SER A 4 -34.58 7.22 -4.04
N ASP A 5 -34.49 7.50 -2.75
CA ASP A 5 -35.20 8.64 -2.16
C ASP A 5 -34.74 9.90 -2.91
N THR A 6 -35.55 10.36 -3.85
CA THR A 6 -35.37 11.59 -4.64
C THR A 6 -35.84 12.82 -3.86
N SER A 7 -35.87 12.76 -2.53
CA SER A 7 -36.11 13.95 -1.74
C SER A 7 -34.84 14.81 -1.76
N ASN A 8 -34.96 16.03 -2.27
CA ASN A 8 -33.90 17.05 -2.22
C ASN A 8 -33.69 17.59 -0.80
N ILE A 9 -34.23 16.93 0.23
CA ILE A 9 -34.15 17.33 1.63
C ILE A 9 -33.10 16.47 2.31
N CYS A 10 -32.25 17.09 3.14
CA CYS A 10 -31.22 16.36 3.86
C CYS A 10 -31.82 15.31 4.79
N VAL A 11 -31.36 14.06 4.68
CA VAL A 11 -31.83 12.93 5.50
C VAL A 11 -31.57 13.12 7.01
N LYS A 12 -30.56 13.91 7.38
CA LYS A 12 -30.10 14.06 8.77
C LYS A 12 -30.83 15.19 9.50
N CYS A 13 -30.86 16.41 8.95
CA CYS A 13 -31.56 17.54 9.59
C CYS A 13 -33.02 17.68 9.17
N LYS A 14 -33.42 17.07 8.04
CA LYS A 14 -34.78 17.16 7.46
C LYS A 14 -35.27 18.59 7.13
N THR A 15 -34.37 19.58 7.15
CA THR A 15 -34.67 21.00 6.90
C THR A 15 -33.96 21.52 5.65
N ASN A 16 -32.63 21.45 5.65
CA ASN A 16 -31.80 22.01 4.58
C ASN A 16 -31.89 21.15 3.31
N THR A 17 -31.74 21.79 2.15
CA THR A 17 -31.62 21.11 0.86
C THR A 17 -30.37 20.24 0.82
N GLY A 18 -30.53 18.96 0.47
CA GLY A 18 -29.44 18.00 0.33
C GLY A 18 -28.84 18.04 -1.08
N ASN A 19 -27.62 18.56 -1.22
CA ASN A 19 -26.94 18.71 -2.52
C ASN A 19 -25.94 17.58 -2.83
N LEU A 20 -25.71 16.68 -1.86
CA LEU A 20 -24.81 15.54 -2.04
C LEU A 20 -25.54 14.22 -1.76
N VAL A 21 -25.65 13.37 -2.77
CA VAL A 21 -26.24 12.04 -2.63
C VAL A 21 -25.16 11.00 -2.33
N ILE A 22 -25.25 10.34 -1.18
CA ILE A 22 -24.36 9.23 -0.76
C ILE A 22 -25.23 8.01 -0.54
N ARG A 23 -24.97 6.91 -1.26
CA ARG A 23 -25.73 5.63 -1.16
C ARG A 23 -27.26 5.84 -1.09
N HIS A 24 -27.77 6.67 -2.01
CA HIS A 24 -29.20 7.02 -2.15
C HIS A 24 -29.80 7.97 -1.11
N SER A 25 -29.01 8.53 -0.20
CA SER A 25 -29.49 9.54 0.74
C SER A 25 -28.87 10.91 0.45
N ALA A 26 -29.68 11.96 0.47
CA ALA A 26 -29.23 13.33 0.26
C ALA A 26 -28.73 13.97 1.58
N TYR A 27 -27.59 14.65 1.52
CA TYR A 27 -26.96 15.35 2.65
C TYR A 27 -26.71 16.82 2.31
N CYS A 28 -27.00 17.72 3.26
CA CYS A 28 -26.56 19.11 3.20
C CYS A 28 -25.10 19.24 3.67
N LYS A 29 -24.47 20.39 3.39
CA LYS A 29 -23.08 20.68 3.77
C LYS A 29 -22.84 20.56 5.28
N ASP A 30 -23.77 21.09 6.09
CA ASP A 30 -23.63 21.17 7.55
C ASP A 30 -23.75 19.80 8.21
N CYS A 31 -24.56 18.91 7.64
CA CYS A 31 -24.69 17.53 8.11
C CYS A 31 -23.56 16.63 7.62
N PHE A 32 -23.02 16.90 6.44
CA PHE A 32 -21.95 16.14 5.82
C PHE A 32 -20.59 16.34 6.50
N THR A 33 -20.22 17.58 6.81
CA THR A 33 -18.89 17.89 7.34
C THR A 33 -18.60 17.15 8.66
N PRO A 34 -19.52 17.11 9.64
CA PRO A 34 -19.37 16.30 10.85
C PRO A 34 -19.39 14.79 10.59
N LEU A 35 -20.11 14.33 9.55
CA LEU A 35 -20.16 12.91 9.17
C LEU A 35 -18.78 12.42 8.74
N VAL A 36 -18.12 13.14 7.81
CA VAL A 36 -16.76 12.79 7.36
C VAL A 36 -15.76 12.89 8.49
N SER A 37 -15.83 13.97 9.30
CA SER A 37 -14.96 14.13 10.47
C SER A 37 -15.12 12.99 11.49
N THR A 38 -16.34 12.45 11.63
CA THR A 38 -16.61 11.31 12.53
C THR A 38 -16.05 10.01 11.97
N LYS A 39 -16.24 9.73 10.66
CA LYS A 39 -15.63 8.57 9.99
C LYS A 39 -14.09 8.59 10.11
N PHE A 40 -13.49 9.75 9.86
CA PHE A 40 -12.06 9.97 10.01
C PHE A 40 -11.57 9.65 11.43
N ARG A 41 -12.22 10.20 12.45
CA ARG A 41 -11.87 9.93 13.85
C ARG A 41 -12.05 8.48 14.24
N GLN A 42 -13.16 7.85 13.83
CA GLN A 42 -13.40 6.42 14.07
C GLN A 42 -12.35 5.51 13.43
N ALA A 43 -11.77 5.93 12.30
CA ALA A 43 -10.73 5.18 11.61
C ALA A 43 -9.31 5.41 12.16
N LEU A 44 -9.06 6.54 12.83
CA LEU A 44 -7.71 6.90 13.33
C LEU A 44 -7.57 6.74 14.85
N GLU A 45 -8.52 7.25 15.65
CA GLU A 45 -8.45 7.26 17.12
C GLU A 45 -8.15 5.90 17.77
N PRO A 46 -8.73 4.76 17.30
CA PRO A 46 -8.44 3.45 17.88
C PRO A 46 -6.97 3.02 17.80
N HIS A 47 -6.20 3.60 16.88
CA HIS A 47 -4.82 3.22 16.63
C HIS A 47 -3.80 4.14 17.30
N ILE A 48 -4.23 5.30 17.83
CA ILE A 48 -3.35 6.35 18.38
C ILE A 48 -2.60 5.86 19.63
N ASN A 49 -3.29 5.17 20.54
CA ASN A 49 -2.70 4.71 21.79
C ASN A 49 -1.93 3.42 21.54
N HIS A 50 -0.74 3.31 22.13
CA HIS A 50 0.12 2.13 21.97
C HIS A 50 -0.56 0.86 22.48
N ALA A 51 -1.00 0.86 23.74
CA ALA A 51 -1.89 -0.16 24.26
C ALA A 51 -3.35 0.17 23.88
N PRO A 52 -4.16 -0.83 23.48
CA PRO A 52 -5.58 -0.62 23.27
C PRO A 52 -6.19 -0.10 24.58
N SER A 53 -6.79 1.09 24.52
CA SER A 53 -7.58 1.60 25.62
C SER A 53 -8.64 0.56 25.95
N GLY A 54 -8.84 0.24 27.24
CA GLY A 54 -9.89 -0.68 27.67
C GLY A 54 -11.30 -0.23 27.25
N PRO A 55 -12.37 -0.77 27.85
CA PRO A 55 -13.75 -0.48 27.41
C PRO A 55 -14.16 1.00 27.43
N ARG A 56 -13.39 1.88 28.08
CA ARG A 56 -13.54 3.34 28.02
C ARG A 56 -12.48 3.96 27.12
N ARG A 57 -12.88 4.88 26.25
CA ARG A 57 -11.96 5.70 25.45
C ARG A 57 -11.17 6.62 26.40
N GLY A 58 -9.93 6.25 26.69
CA GLY A 58 -9.01 7.09 27.46
C GLY A 58 -8.52 8.28 26.64
N ALA A 59 -7.77 9.16 27.29
CA ALA A 59 -7.09 10.27 26.61
C ALA A 59 -6.18 9.74 25.48
N LEU A 60 -6.15 10.45 24.36
CA LEU A 60 -5.28 10.15 23.21
C LEU A 60 -3.83 10.50 23.57
N LYS A 61 -2.98 9.49 23.68
CA LYS A 61 -1.57 9.58 24.06
C LYS A 61 -0.73 8.75 23.10
N PRO A 62 -0.30 9.32 21.96
CA PRO A 62 0.61 8.65 21.04
C PRO A 62 2.01 8.54 21.66
N SER A 63 2.73 7.45 21.33
CA SER A 63 4.12 7.25 21.78
C SER A 63 5.13 8.18 21.11
N GLY A 64 4.83 8.67 19.90
CA GLY A 64 5.73 9.46 19.06
C GLY A 64 4.97 10.49 18.22
N SER A 65 5.62 11.05 17.20
CA SER A 65 5.00 12.02 16.29
C SER A 65 4.12 11.38 15.21
N LEU A 66 3.44 12.23 14.43
CA LEU A 66 2.62 11.83 13.28
C LEU A 66 3.33 12.21 11.98
N LEU A 67 3.43 11.28 11.04
CA LEU A 67 3.84 11.54 9.65
C LEU A 67 2.63 11.40 8.71
N ILE A 68 2.39 12.41 7.88
CA ILE A 68 1.37 12.39 6.83
C ILE A 68 2.05 12.17 5.49
N GLY A 69 1.73 11.07 4.81
CA GLY A 69 2.13 10.87 3.41
C GLY A 69 1.27 11.74 2.49
N TYR A 70 1.86 12.78 1.92
CA TYR A 70 1.19 13.72 1.04
C TYR A 70 1.65 13.54 -0.40
N SER A 71 0.72 13.42 -1.34
CA SER A 71 0.99 13.20 -2.76
C SER A 71 0.50 14.34 -3.66
N GLY A 72 -0.11 15.38 -3.09
CA GLY A 72 -0.84 16.41 -3.83
C GLY A 72 -2.19 15.95 -4.41
N GLY A 73 -2.53 14.67 -4.31
CA GLY A 73 -3.78 14.10 -4.79
C GLY A 73 -5.00 14.42 -3.91
N LEU A 74 -6.18 13.99 -4.34
CA LEU A 74 -7.45 14.26 -3.67
C LEU A 74 -7.45 13.77 -2.20
N GLY A 75 -7.15 12.49 -1.99
CA GLY A 75 -7.24 11.87 -0.67
C GLY A 75 -6.21 12.41 0.32
N SER A 76 -4.97 12.64 -0.13
CA SER A 76 -3.92 13.25 0.70
C SER A 76 -4.24 14.70 1.07
N THR A 77 -4.87 15.47 0.18
CA THR A 77 -5.36 16.82 0.48
C THR A 77 -6.48 16.83 1.53
N VAL A 78 -7.46 15.94 1.40
CA VAL A 78 -8.54 15.81 2.40
C VAL A 78 -7.99 15.34 3.75
N LEU A 79 -7.04 14.40 3.75
CA LEU A 79 -6.40 13.93 4.97
C LEU A 79 -5.63 15.05 5.67
N LEU A 80 -4.83 15.84 4.94
CA LEU A 80 -4.07 16.97 5.46
C LEU A 80 -5.00 17.98 6.16
N ASP A 81 -6.10 18.36 5.49
CA ASP A 81 -7.09 19.29 6.03
C ASP A 81 -7.84 18.73 7.26
N LEU A 82 -8.21 17.44 7.26
CA LEU A 82 -8.86 16.79 8.39
C LEU A 82 -7.94 16.70 9.61
N VAL A 83 -6.67 16.34 9.42
CA VAL A 83 -5.68 16.30 10.52
C VAL A 83 -5.51 17.70 11.11
N HIS A 84 -5.37 18.72 10.26
CA HIS A 84 -5.23 20.10 10.72
C HIS A 84 -6.47 20.54 11.51
N GLN A 85 -7.68 20.33 10.99
CA GLN A 85 -8.93 20.74 11.65
C GLN A 85 -9.19 20.02 12.97
N VAL A 86 -8.81 18.74 13.08
CA VAL A 86 -9.13 17.92 14.26
C VAL A 86 -8.06 18.04 15.35
N TYR A 87 -6.77 18.15 14.97
CA TYR A 87 -5.65 18.03 15.90
C TYR A 87 -4.73 19.26 16.00
N CYS A 88 -4.79 20.21 15.06
CA CYS A 88 -3.92 21.40 15.06
C CYS A 88 -4.67 22.71 15.33
N ALA A 89 -5.84 22.88 14.70
CA ALA A 89 -6.58 24.14 14.72
C ALA A 89 -6.92 24.56 16.15
N LYS A 90 -6.53 25.80 16.50
CA LYS A 90 -6.86 26.40 17.80
C LYS A 90 -8.39 26.52 17.95
N PRO A 91 -8.95 26.34 19.15
CA PRO A 91 -10.37 26.53 19.39
C PRO A 91 -10.73 28.00 19.23
N GLY A 92 -11.33 28.38 18.10
CA GLY A 92 -11.62 29.77 17.78
C GLY A 92 -12.64 29.96 16.66
N SER A 93 -13.70 29.13 16.61
CA SER A 93 -14.97 29.45 15.94
C SER A 93 -15.95 28.30 16.14
N GLU A 94 -17.09 28.62 16.75
CA GLU A 94 -18.29 27.82 16.96
C GLU A 94 -18.33 26.75 18.08
N GLU A 95 -19.27 27.03 18.97
CA GLU A 95 -19.76 26.33 20.14
C GLU A 95 -20.06 24.85 19.89
N LEU A 96 -19.17 23.97 20.32
CA LEU A 96 -19.55 22.60 20.71
C LEU A 96 -18.87 22.28 22.03
N LYS A 97 -19.65 22.40 23.11
CA LYS A 97 -19.28 22.09 24.51
C LYS A 97 -18.83 20.62 24.63
N GLY A 98 -17.55 20.37 24.44
CA GLY A 98 -16.90 19.12 24.81
C GLY A 98 -16.42 19.18 26.26
N GLY A 99 -16.62 18.10 27.03
CA GLY A 99 -16.16 18.00 28.42
C GLY A 99 -14.64 18.12 28.59
N LYS A 100 -14.17 18.14 29.85
CA LYS A 100 -12.75 18.35 30.23
C LYS A 100 -11.75 17.40 29.55
N GLU A 101 -12.19 16.25 29.05
CA GLU A 101 -11.37 15.24 28.36
C GLU A 101 -11.40 15.32 26.81
N HIS A 102 -12.02 16.36 26.23
CA HIS A 102 -12.10 16.47 24.78
C HIS A 102 -10.70 16.62 24.16
N PRO A 103 -10.35 15.88 23.08
CA PRO A 103 -9.08 16.03 22.33
C PRO A 103 -8.74 17.44 21.81
N ARG A 104 -9.65 18.41 22.02
CA ARG A 104 -9.52 19.80 21.58
C ARG A 104 -8.76 20.69 22.57
N ARG A 105 -8.46 20.20 23.78
CA ARG A 105 -7.83 21.01 24.83
C ARG A 105 -6.32 20.78 24.98
N ASN A 106 -5.84 19.57 24.67
CA ASN A 106 -4.41 19.23 24.63
C ASN A 106 -4.04 18.77 23.23
N LYS A 107 -2.91 19.26 22.69
CA LYS A 107 -2.37 18.76 21.41
C LYS A 107 -2.07 17.27 21.54
N VAL A 108 -2.71 16.45 20.70
CA VAL A 108 -2.51 14.99 20.69
C VAL A 108 -1.07 14.64 20.30
N TRP A 109 -0.59 15.24 19.22
CA TRP A 109 0.81 15.14 18.78
C TRP A 109 1.54 16.45 19.02
N LYS A 110 2.76 16.36 19.55
CA LYS A 110 3.65 17.53 19.74
C LYS A 110 4.19 18.05 18.41
N LYS A 111 4.55 17.14 17.52
CA LYS A 111 5.06 17.41 16.16
C LYS A 111 4.27 16.59 15.14
N ILE A 112 3.96 17.24 14.03
CA ILE A 112 3.30 16.62 12.87
C ILE A 112 4.12 16.96 11.64
N TYR A 113 4.51 15.94 10.92
CA TYR A 113 5.34 16.06 9.73
C TYR A 113 4.51 15.69 8.49
N VAL A 114 4.86 16.29 7.37
CA VAL A 114 4.25 16.00 6.06
C VAL A 114 5.36 15.59 5.12
N CYS A 115 5.35 14.33 4.68
CA CYS A 115 6.35 13.82 3.74
C CYS A 115 5.78 13.73 2.34
N TYR A 116 6.52 14.26 1.38
CA TYR A 116 6.26 14.12 -0.06
C TYR A 116 7.40 13.33 -0.70
N VAL A 117 7.05 12.31 -1.49
CA VAL A 117 8.02 11.55 -2.29
C VAL A 117 7.95 12.06 -3.73
N GLU A 118 8.99 12.73 -4.18
CA GLU A 118 9.13 13.24 -5.53
C GLU A 118 9.48 12.11 -6.50
N THR A 119 8.87 12.15 -7.68
CA THR A 119 8.97 11.14 -8.75
C THR A 119 9.58 11.68 -10.04
N SER A 120 9.99 12.95 -10.10
CA SER A 120 10.59 13.59 -11.28
C SER A 120 11.82 12.84 -11.80
N ASP A 121 12.56 12.17 -10.93
CA ASP A 121 13.72 11.35 -11.27
C ASP A 121 13.37 10.09 -12.08
N VAL A 122 12.16 9.56 -11.88
CA VAL A 122 11.56 8.46 -12.67
C VAL A 122 10.97 8.99 -13.99
N TYR A 123 10.48 10.23 -13.96
CA TYR A 123 9.61 10.80 -14.96
C TYR A 123 9.95 12.27 -15.24
N PRO A 124 11.02 12.55 -16.01
CA PRO A 124 11.53 13.90 -16.21
C PRO A 124 10.50 14.87 -16.80
N GLU A 125 9.60 14.37 -17.65
CA GLU A 125 8.56 15.16 -18.34
C GLU A 125 7.55 15.84 -17.42
N THR A 126 7.42 15.39 -16.17
CA THR A 126 6.44 15.95 -15.22
C THR A 126 6.96 17.16 -14.45
N GLY A 127 8.27 17.39 -14.47
CA GLY A 127 8.92 18.41 -13.67
C GLY A 127 8.90 18.12 -12.18
N ASP A 128 9.75 18.82 -11.44
CA ASP A 128 9.81 18.76 -9.97
C ASP A 128 8.64 19.57 -9.39
N ARG A 129 7.87 18.95 -8.49
CA ARG A 129 6.68 19.52 -7.84
C ARG A 129 6.92 19.81 -6.37
N THR A 130 8.12 19.60 -5.86
CA THR A 130 8.46 19.76 -4.45
C THR A 130 8.06 21.13 -3.90
N GLU A 131 8.33 22.22 -4.63
CA GLU A 131 8.00 23.57 -4.15
C GLU A 131 6.51 23.88 -4.22
N GLN A 132 5.79 23.44 -5.26
CA GLN A 132 4.33 23.59 -5.32
C GLN A 132 3.64 22.85 -4.16
N ILE A 133 4.16 21.67 -3.81
CA ILE A 133 3.69 20.88 -2.67
C ILE A 133 4.04 21.57 -1.35
N ARG A 134 5.26 22.10 -1.21
CA ARG A 134 5.68 22.87 -0.03
C ARG A 134 4.77 24.07 0.22
N GLU A 135 4.46 24.84 -0.82
CA GLU A 135 3.52 25.96 -0.76
C GLU A 135 2.10 25.55 -0.37
N ALA A 136 1.63 24.39 -0.84
CA ALA A 136 0.33 23.86 -0.46
C ALA A 136 0.29 23.45 1.03
N VAL A 137 1.36 22.86 1.55
CA VAL A 137 1.50 22.47 2.96
C VAL A 137 1.68 23.69 3.87
N ALA A 138 2.40 24.72 3.41
CA ALA A 138 2.66 25.94 4.18
C ALA A 138 1.40 26.73 4.57
N ARG A 139 0.25 26.47 3.94
CA ARG A 139 -1.04 27.06 4.32
C ARG A 139 -1.60 26.54 5.64
N TYR A 140 -1.05 25.44 6.14
CA TYR A 140 -1.46 24.79 7.37
C TYR A 140 -0.41 25.04 8.44
N GLU A 141 -0.82 25.64 9.56
CA GLU A 141 0.09 25.90 10.68
C GLU A 141 0.37 24.61 11.47
N GLY A 142 1.60 24.48 11.99
CA GLY A 142 1.99 23.37 12.86
C GLY A 142 2.41 22.09 12.13
N PHE A 143 2.61 22.14 10.81
CA PHE A 143 3.18 21.06 10.01
C PHE A 143 4.62 21.38 9.60
N GLU A 144 5.49 20.36 9.68
CA GLU A 144 6.87 20.41 9.21
C GLU A 144 7.00 19.58 7.92
N PHE A 145 7.50 20.18 6.85
CA PHE A 145 7.55 19.54 5.52
C PHE A 145 8.89 18.83 5.29
N ILE A 146 8.81 17.56 4.90
CA ILE A 146 9.97 16.71 4.57
C ILE A 146 9.87 16.26 3.11
N PRO A 147 10.73 16.76 2.21
CA PRO A 147 10.84 16.23 0.86
C PRO A 147 11.76 15.00 0.86
N VAL A 148 11.34 13.95 0.17
CA VAL A 148 12.12 12.74 -0.11
C VAL A 148 12.04 12.50 -1.62
N ARG A 149 13.08 11.92 -2.23
CA ARG A 149 13.06 11.61 -3.65
C ARG A 149 13.11 10.10 -3.90
N MET A 150 12.59 9.66 -5.04
CA MET A 150 12.53 8.22 -5.34
C MET A 150 13.91 7.55 -5.41
N GLN A 151 14.94 8.28 -5.84
CA GLN A 151 16.32 7.81 -5.90
C GLN A 151 16.96 7.63 -4.53
N ASP A 152 16.37 8.17 -3.46
CA ASP A 152 16.86 7.98 -2.10
C ASP A 152 16.82 6.49 -1.72
N ALA A 153 16.02 5.68 -2.43
CA ALA A 153 16.04 4.22 -2.34
C ALA A 153 17.42 3.59 -2.65
N PHE A 154 18.27 4.29 -3.40
CA PHE A 154 19.61 3.89 -3.80
C PHE A 154 20.72 4.81 -3.23
N ASP A 155 20.38 5.83 -2.44
CA ASP A 155 21.34 6.77 -1.87
C ASP A 155 21.88 6.30 -0.52
N ARG A 156 23.14 5.85 -0.49
CA ARG A 156 23.82 5.38 0.73
C ARG A 156 23.81 6.42 1.85
N SER A 157 23.99 7.71 1.54
CA SER A 157 24.02 8.77 2.55
C SER A 157 22.66 8.94 3.22
N TRP A 158 21.57 8.73 2.47
CA TRP A 158 20.22 8.78 3.00
C TRP A 158 19.97 7.62 3.95
N TRP A 159 20.35 6.40 3.57
CA TRP A 159 20.18 5.21 4.40
C TRP A 159 20.96 5.28 5.71
N GLN A 160 22.20 5.78 5.69
CA GLN A 160 22.98 6.02 6.91
C GLN A 160 22.26 6.95 7.91
N ARG A 161 21.46 7.91 7.43
CA ARG A 161 20.70 8.81 8.32
C ARG A 161 19.44 8.16 8.90
N VAL A 162 18.82 7.21 8.20
CA VAL A 162 17.51 6.67 8.59
C VAL A 162 17.56 5.30 9.26
N SER A 163 18.63 4.51 9.09
CA SER A 163 18.65 3.12 9.55
C SER A 163 19.39 2.86 10.86
N ASP A 164 20.04 3.85 11.49
CA ASP A 164 20.82 3.69 12.75
C ASP A 164 21.83 2.52 12.74
N VAL A 165 22.15 2.00 11.54
CA VAL A 165 23.10 0.91 11.35
C VAL A 165 24.50 1.52 11.43
N ALA A 166 25.20 1.27 12.54
CA ALA A 166 26.58 1.68 12.72
C ALA A 166 27.47 1.21 11.56
N ASP A 167 28.41 2.06 11.14
CA ASP A 167 29.33 1.86 10.00
C ASP A 167 30.02 0.47 9.99
N SER A 168 30.17 -0.18 11.16
CA SER A 168 30.87 -1.45 11.34
C SER A 168 30.09 -2.71 10.96
N SER A 169 28.77 -2.64 10.73
CA SER A 169 27.96 -3.80 10.28
C SER A 169 27.77 -3.84 8.75
N LEU A 170 28.07 -2.74 8.06
CA LEU A 170 27.98 -2.64 6.59
C LEU A 170 29.15 -3.33 5.88
N THR A 171 30.11 -3.88 6.63
CA THR A 171 31.30 -4.59 6.14
C THR A 171 31.14 -6.10 6.07
N ASP A 172 30.00 -6.67 6.45
CA ASP A 172 29.81 -8.11 6.30
C ASP A 172 29.53 -8.49 4.85
N THR A 173 30.21 -9.55 4.43
CA THR A 173 30.34 -10.16 3.10
C THR A 173 29.08 -10.23 2.24
N VAL A 174 27.89 -10.11 2.83
CA VAL A 174 26.58 -10.02 2.14
C VAL A 174 26.45 -8.74 1.32
N PHE A 175 27.00 -7.61 1.79
CA PHE A 175 26.95 -6.31 1.10
C PHE A 175 27.71 -6.31 -0.25
N LYS A 176 28.71 -7.18 -0.39
CA LYS A 176 29.51 -7.33 -1.63
C LYS A 176 28.90 -8.29 -2.65
N LEU A 177 27.99 -9.17 -2.24
CA LEU A 177 27.47 -10.24 -3.12
C LEU A 177 26.24 -9.84 -3.94
N LEU A 178 25.57 -8.73 -3.58
CA LEU A 178 24.27 -8.34 -4.15
C LEU A 178 24.21 -6.92 -4.71
N ILE A 179 25.25 -6.12 -4.46
CA ILE A 179 25.41 -4.77 -5.00
C ILE A 179 26.80 -4.71 -5.64
N THR A 180 26.87 -4.57 -6.96
CA THR A 180 27.97 -3.79 -7.52
C THR A 180 27.67 -2.34 -7.16
N PRO A 181 28.50 -1.68 -6.31
CA PRO A 181 28.38 -0.24 -6.13
C PRO A 181 28.70 0.33 -7.50
N SER A 182 27.66 0.72 -8.24
CA SER A 182 27.90 1.56 -9.39
C SER A 182 28.44 2.86 -8.81
N ASP A 183 29.64 3.27 -9.23
CA ASP A 183 30.08 4.67 -9.12
C ASP A 183 29.10 5.62 -9.85
N ALA A 184 28.12 5.08 -10.59
CA ALA A 184 26.99 5.84 -11.11
C ALA A 184 26.04 6.25 -9.98
N GLY A 185 25.77 7.55 -9.88
CA GLY A 185 24.92 8.13 -8.83
C GLY A 185 23.53 7.50 -8.69
N SER A 186 22.87 7.75 -7.54
CA SER A 186 21.59 7.14 -7.13
C SER A 186 20.48 7.14 -8.19
N VAL A 187 20.42 8.19 -9.02
CA VAL A 187 19.46 8.31 -10.14
C VAL A 187 19.71 7.27 -11.23
N ALA A 188 20.97 6.98 -11.56
CA ALA A 188 21.34 5.98 -12.55
C ALA A 188 20.96 4.57 -12.07
N ALA A 189 21.24 4.26 -10.80
CA ALA A 189 20.86 2.99 -10.18
C ALA A 189 19.32 2.77 -10.18
N LEU A 190 18.55 3.81 -9.83
CA LEU A 190 17.08 3.77 -9.92
C LEU A 190 16.62 3.48 -11.36
N ARG A 191 17.15 4.19 -12.36
CA ARG A 191 16.77 3.99 -13.75
C ARG A 191 17.14 2.59 -14.25
N ALA A 192 18.34 2.12 -13.93
CA ALA A 192 18.78 0.78 -14.28
C ALA A 192 17.85 -0.30 -13.67
N HIS A 193 17.48 -0.15 -12.39
CA HIS A 193 16.51 -1.04 -11.74
C HIS A 193 15.16 -1.05 -12.47
N LEU A 194 14.61 0.13 -12.79
CA LEU A 194 13.31 0.21 -13.46
C LEU A 194 13.33 -0.32 -14.89
N LEU A 195 14.45 -0.16 -15.62
CA LEU A 195 14.64 -0.72 -16.97
C LEU A 195 14.78 -2.25 -16.96
N ALA A 196 15.29 -2.83 -15.86
CA ALA A 196 15.39 -4.28 -15.69
C ALA A 196 14.03 -4.95 -15.41
N LEU A 197 12.98 -4.19 -15.08
CA LEU A 197 11.66 -4.75 -14.79
C LEU A 197 10.95 -5.20 -16.07
N PRO A 198 10.34 -6.40 -16.08
CA PRO A 198 9.87 -7.02 -17.31
C PRO A 198 8.56 -6.43 -17.85
N THR A 199 7.80 -5.69 -17.03
CA THR A 199 6.49 -5.15 -17.40
C THR A 199 6.25 -3.77 -16.80
N SER A 200 5.41 -2.96 -17.45
CA SER A 200 4.99 -1.66 -16.90
C SER A 200 4.16 -1.79 -15.61
N THR A 201 3.45 -2.90 -15.42
CA THR A 201 2.81 -3.22 -14.14
C THR A 201 3.84 -3.38 -13.03
N ALA A 202 4.94 -4.09 -13.31
CA ALA A 202 6.02 -4.29 -12.36
C ALA A 202 6.66 -2.96 -11.96
N THR A 203 6.92 -2.06 -12.92
CA THR A 203 7.38 -0.69 -12.65
C THR A 203 6.49 0.02 -11.64
N LEU A 204 5.17 0.03 -11.85
CA LEU A 204 4.24 0.71 -10.93
C LEU A 204 4.21 0.07 -9.54
N SER A 205 4.18 -1.27 -9.45
CA SER A 205 4.19 -1.98 -8.16
C SER A 205 5.50 -1.73 -7.39
N THR A 206 6.63 -1.63 -8.08
CA THR A 206 7.92 -1.24 -7.49
C THR A 206 7.87 0.19 -6.95
N LEU A 207 7.34 1.16 -7.72
CA LEU A 207 7.22 2.55 -7.26
C LEU A 207 6.33 2.69 -6.00
N PHE A 208 5.23 1.93 -5.92
CA PHE A 208 4.40 1.90 -4.71
C PHE A 208 5.16 1.31 -3.52
N THR A 209 5.95 0.27 -3.75
CA THR A 209 6.78 -0.36 -2.71
C THR A 209 7.85 0.61 -2.20
N PHE A 210 8.55 1.29 -3.11
CA PHE A 210 9.58 2.27 -2.77
C PHE A 210 8.98 3.44 -2.00
N THR A 211 7.86 3.99 -2.48
CA THR A 211 7.15 5.07 -1.76
C THR A 211 6.78 4.64 -0.34
N ARG A 212 6.25 3.42 -0.15
CA ARG A 212 5.88 2.91 1.17
C ARG A 212 7.10 2.83 2.09
N LEU A 213 8.19 2.24 1.62
CA LEU A 213 9.41 2.06 2.43
C LEU A 213 10.10 3.37 2.74
N LEU A 214 10.27 4.26 1.76
CA LEU A 214 10.81 5.60 1.98
C LEU A 214 10.02 6.35 3.05
N LEU A 215 8.68 6.29 3.02
CA LEU A 215 7.83 6.90 4.04
C LEU A 215 7.98 6.25 5.42
N LEU A 216 8.13 4.92 5.51
CA LEU A 216 8.28 4.21 6.78
C LEU A 216 9.63 4.47 7.43
N TYR A 217 10.72 4.40 6.68
CA TYR A 217 12.06 4.72 7.19
C TYR A 217 12.17 6.20 7.55
N THR A 218 11.54 7.10 6.78
CA THR A 218 11.42 8.52 7.17
C THR A 218 10.65 8.66 8.48
N ALA A 219 9.51 7.98 8.64
CA ALA A 219 8.72 8.01 9.87
C ALA A 219 9.53 7.52 11.08
N TYR A 220 10.29 6.45 10.90
CA TYR A 220 11.17 5.91 11.95
C TYR A 220 12.24 6.93 12.37
N SER A 221 12.99 7.48 11.41
CA SER A 221 14.11 8.39 11.68
C SER A 221 13.72 9.66 12.46
N ILE A 222 12.48 10.12 12.32
CA ILE A 222 11.96 11.31 13.01
C ILE A 222 11.22 10.98 14.32
N GLY A 223 11.19 9.70 14.72
CA GLY A 223 10.47 9.23 15.91
C GLY A 223 8.94 9.30 15.77
N ALA A 224 8.41 9.13 14.56
CA ALA A 224 6.97 9.06 14.34
C ALA A 224 6.43 7.65 14.64
N SER A 225 5.47 7.57 15.56
CA SER A 225 4.80 6.29 15.85
C SER A 225 3.68 5.98 14.86
N HIS A 226 3.23 6.98 14.09
CA HIS A 226 2.11 6.86 13.15
C HIS A 226 2.48 7.42 11.79
N LEU A 227 2.26 6.64 10.74
CA LEU A 227 2.23 7.08 9.35
C LEU A 227 0.78 7.02 8.86
N VAL A 228 0.22 8.15 8.45
CA VAL A 228 -1.15 8.22 7.90
C VAL A 228 -1.12 8.47 6.39
N LEU A 229 -1.87 7.66 5.65
CA LEU A 229 -2.02 7.80 4.20
C LEU A 229 -3.45 8.19 3.81
N GLY A 230 -3.57 9.08 2.83
CA GLY A 230 -4.84 9.56 2.27
C GLY A 230 -5.56 8.55 1.38
N THR A 231 -5.42 7.25 1.64
CA THR A 231 -6.07 6.20 0.84
C THR A 231 -7.58 6.21 1.10
N THR A 232 -8.33 6.68 0.11
CA THR A 232 -9.81 6.66 0.15
C THR A 232 -10.35 5.24 0.08
N LEU A 233 -11.60 5.02 0.49
CA LEU A 233 -12.28 3.74 0.34
C LEU A 233 -12.21 3.21 -1.11
N THR A 234 -12.40 4.08 -2.09
CA THR A 234 -12.31 3.72 -3.52
C THR A 234 -10.90 3.33 -3.94
N SER A 235 -9.89 4.14 -3.57
CA SER A 235 -8.49 3.83 -3.86
C SER A 235 -8.02 2.54 -3.18
N MET A 236 -8.50 2.29 -1.95
CA MET A 236 -8.19 1.09 -1.19
C MET A 236 -8.75 -0.15 -1.90
N SER A 237 -10.01 -0.13 -2.33
CA SER A 237 -10.61 -1.25 -3.06
C SER A 237 -9.91 -1.52 -4.39
N ILE A 238 -9.52 -0.49 -5.13
CA ILE A 238 -8.71 -0.64 -6.35
C ILE A 238 -7.35 -1.29 -6.03
N SER A 239 -6.67 -0.81 -4.99
CA SER A 239 -5.36 -1.34 -4.57
C SER A 239 -5.45 -2.79 -4.11
N LEU A 240 -6.51 -3.15 -3.38
CA LEU A 240 -6.78 -4.52 -2.93
C LEU A 240 -6.98 -5.49 -4.10
N ILE A 241 -7.85 -5.13 -5.05
CA ILE A 241 -8.08 -5.97 -6.24
C ILE A 241 -6.81 -6.07 -7.08
N SER A 242 -6.06 -4.98 -7.26
CA SER A 242 -4.79 -5.00 -7.98
C SER A 242 -3.76 -5.90 -7.29
N SER A 243 -3.61 -5.78 -5.98
CA SER A 243 -2.68 -6.60 -5.19
C SER A 243 -3.03 -8.08 -5.31
N VAL A 244 -4.31 -8.44 -5.11
CA VAL A 244 -4.79 -9.82 -5.24
C VAL A 244 -4.55 -10.37 -6.66
N ALA A 245 -4.85 -9.58 -7.70
CA ALA A 245 -4.64 -9.98 -9.09
C ALA A 245 -3.14 -10.22 -9.43
N GLN A 246 -2.23 -9.55 -8.74
CA GLN A 246 -0.77 -9.75 -8.87
C GLN A 246 -0.24 -10.86 -7.96
N GLY A 247 -1.11 -11.54 -7.21
CA GLY A 247 -0.75 -12.62 -6.28
C GLY A 247 -0.38 -12.15 -4.87
N GLY A 248 -0.73 -10.91 -4.50
CA GLY A 248 -0.60 -10.34 -3.16
C GLY A 248 -1.66 -10.82 -2.17
N GLY A 249 -2.18 -12.05 -2.32
CA GLY A 249 -3.22 -12.59 -1.43
C GLY A 249 -2.79 -12.69 0.04
N PHE A 250 -1.49 -12.93 0.28
CA PHE A 250 -0.93 -13.04 1.62
C PHE A 250 -0.84 -11.69 2.35
N VAL A 251 -0.72 -10.58 1.60
CA VAL A 251 -0.49 -9.23 2.15
C VAL A 251 -1.78 -8.40 2.31
N VAL A 252 -2.93 -9.02 2.06
CA VAL A 252 -4.24 -8.36 2.15
C VAL A 252 -4.50 -7.74 3.54
N PRO A 253 -4.21 -8.42 4.68
CA PRO A 253 -4.39 -7.81 6.00
C PRO A 253 -3.56 -6.54 6.19
N GLN A 254 -2.30 -6.55 5.75
CA GLN A 254 -1.36 -5.42 5.87
C GLN A 254 -1.78 -4.23 4.99
N THR A 255 -2.43 -4.51 3.87
CA THR A 255 -3.00 -3.46 3.00
C THR A 255 -4.11 -2.67 3.72
N ILE A 256 -4.75 -3.25 4.74
CA ILE A 256 -5.80 -2.58 5.52
C ILE A 256 -5.18 -1.89 6.73
N GLN A 257 -4.37 -2.61 7.51
CA GLN A 257 -3.65 -2.11 8.67
C GLN A 257 -2.28 -2.78 8.75
N GLU A 258 -1.24 -1.97 8.81
CA GLU A 258 0.14 -2.44 8.85
C GLU A 258 0.83 -1.86 10.09
N GLU A 259 1.48 -2.74 10.85
CA GLU A 259 2.40 -2.37 11.92
C GLU A 259 3.78 -2.81 11.47
N TRP A 260 4.64 -1.82 11.24
CA TRP A 260 5.96 -2.03 10.69
C TRP A 260 6.99 -1.82 11.78
N ILE A 261 7.87 -2.80 11.90
CA ILE A 261 9.00 -2.78 12.83
C ILE A 261 10.27 -2.83 11.97
N PRO A 262 11.24 -1.92 12.15
CA PRO A 262 12.47 -1.96 11.38
C PRO A 262 13.17 -3.33 11.53
N PRO A 263 13.76 -3.89 10.46
CA PRO A 263 14.37 -5.23 10.51
C PRO A 263 15.50 -5.39 11.54
N PHE A 264 16.16 -4.29 11.90
CA PHE A 264 17.28 -4.25 12.84
C PHE A 264 16.87 -4.01 14.30
N VAL A 265 15.58 -3.85 14.59
CA VAL A 265 15.09 -3.68 15.97
C VAL A 265 14.65 -5.03 16.52
N GLU A 266 15.35 -5.50 17.57
CA GLU A 266 14.99 -6.74 18.25
C GLU A 266 13.81 -6.54 19.22
N CYS A 267 12.74 -7.29 19.01
CA CYS A 267 11.60 -7.33 19.91
C CYS A 267 11.80 -8.38 21.01
N VAL A 268 12.21 -7.95 22.20
CA VAL A 268 12.20 -8.82 23.40
C VAL A 268 10.74 -9.15 23.78
N PRO A 269 10.37 -10.44 23.91
CA PRO A 269 9.04 -10.84 24.35
C PRO A 269 8.70 -10.29 25.74
N GLY A 270 7.51 -9.69 25.89
CA GLY A 270 7.01 -9.19 27.18
C GLY A 270 7.29 -7.71 27.49
N ASP A 271 8.11 -7.05 26.69
CA ASP A 271 8.31 -5.60 26.77
C ASP A 271 7.24 -4.88 25.95
N SER A 272 6.40 -4.10 26.65
CA SER A 272 5.29 -3.33 26.06
C SER A 272 5.65 -1.87 25.78
N SER A 273 6.92 -1.50 25.95
CA SER A 273 7.39 -0.18 25.57
C SER A 273 7.41 0.00 24.05
N TRP A 274 7.21 1.24 23.60
CA TRP A 274 7.36 1.61 22.19
C TRP A 274 8.86 1.63 21.84
N LYS A 275 9.26 0.80 20.88
CA LYS A 275 10.66 0.60 20.44
C LYS A 275 10.96 1.28 19.11
N GLY A 276 10.07 2.17 18.66
CA GLY A 276 10.18 2.84 17.37
C GLY A 276 9.35 2.19 16.27
N GLU A 277 8.53 1.18 16.56
CA GLU A 277 7.60 0.64 15.57
C GLU A 277 6.63 1.71 15.05
N VAL A 278 6.31 1.62 13.75
CA VAL A 278 5.50 2.60 13.02
C VAL A 278 4.19 1.95 12.58
N ARG A 279 3.06 2.55 12.98
CA ARG A 279 1.73 2.11 12.55
C ARG A 279 1.30 2.86 11.31
N LEU A 280 1.09 2.12 10.21
CA LEU A 280 0.53 2.64 8.99
C LEU A 280 -1.01 2.60 9.05
N VAL A 281 -1.62 3.77 9.16
CA VAL A 281 -3.08 3.93 9.27
C VAL A 281 -3.64 4.60 8.02
N ARG A 282 -4.83 4.20 7.59
CA ARG A 282 -5.56 4.78 6.44
C ARG A 282 -6.88 5.41 6.91
N PRO A 283 -6.88 6.66 7.42
CA PRO A 283 -8.06 7.26 8.06
C PRO A 283 -9.25 7.48 7.11
N LEU A 284 -9.00 7.50 5.79
CA LEU A 284 -10.04 7.67 4.77
C LEU A 284 -10.59 6.34 4.24
N LYS A 285 -10.27 5.20 4.87
CA LYS A 285 -10.73 3.86 4.46
C LYS A 285 -12.25 3.70 4.39
N ASP A 286 -13.01 4.55 5.07
CA ASP A 286 -14.49 4.56 5.07
C ASP A 286 -15.11 5.77 4.32
N VAL A 287 -14.26 6.57 3.66
CA VAL A 287 -14.64 7.77 2.92
C VAL A 287 -14.35 7.55 1.43
N SER A 288 -15.40 7.60 0.61
CA SER A 288 -15.29 7.43 -0.85
C SER A 288 -14.63 8.64 -1.54
N MET A 289 -14.17 8.45 -2.78
CA MET A 289 -13.67 9.56 -3.60
C MET A 289 -14.71 10.67 -3.79
N LYS A 290 -15.99 10.31 -3.96
CA LYS A 290 -17.10 11.28 -4.10
C LYS A 290 -17.24 12.17 -2.87
N GLU A 291 -17.16 11.57 -1.68
CA GLU A 291 -17.18 12.31 -0.41
C GLU A 291 -15.93 13.21 -0.30
N CYS A 292 -14.75 12.71 -0.66
CA CYS A 292 -13.53 13.52 -0.67
C CYS A 292 -13.61 14.71 -1.64
N GLN A 293 -14.19 14.53 -2.83
CA GLN A 293 -14.42 15.61 -3.80
C GLN A 293 -15.36 16.67 -3.24
N ALA A 294 -16.47 16.25 -2.63
CA ALA A 294 -17.42 17.17 -1.99
C ALA A 294 -16.77 17.97 -0.85
N TRP A 295 -15.91 17.32 -0.06
CA TRP A 295 -15.13 17.98 0.99
C TRP A 295 -14.22 19.08 0.42
N VAL A 296 -13.38 18.74 -0.57
CA VAL A 296 -12.48 19.69 -1.25
C VAL A 296 -13.26 20.85 -1.85
N TRP A 297 -14.38 20.56 -2.51
CA TRP A 297 -15.23 21.58 -3.14
C TRP A 297 -15.79 22.57 -2.11
N TRP A 298 -16.40 22.07 -1.04
CA TRP A 298 -17.03 22.92 -0.03
C TRP A 298 -16.05 23.69 0.84
N ARG A 299 -14.83 23.16 1.02
CA ARG A 299 -13.74 23.81 1.76
C ARG A 299 -12.82 24.65 0.87
N ARG A 300 -13.02 24.62 -0.47
CA ARG A 300 -12.19 25.32 -1.46
C ARG A 300 -10.70 24.98 -1.34
N LEU A 301 -10.38 23.70 -1.13
CA LEU A 301 -8.99 23.24 -0.97
C LEU A 301 -8.27 23.17 -2.32
N LEU A 302 -6.98 23.50 -2.32
CA LEU A 302 -6.13 23.30 -3.50
C LEU A 302 -5.69 21.85 -3.59
N VAL A 303 -5.90 21.24 -4.75
CA VAL A 303 -5.36 19.91 -5.07
C VAL A 303 -4.31 20.09 -6.16
N VAL A 304 -3.04 20.05 -5.77
CA VAL A 304 -1.88 20.27 -6.65
C VAL A 304 -1.81 19.19 -7.74
N GLY A 305 -2.14 17.95 -7.38
CA GLY A 305 -2.13 16.78 -8.25
C GLY A 305 -3.26 16.73 -9.30
N LYS A 306 -3.74 17.87 -9.81
CA LYS A 306 -4.80 17.97 -10.83
C LYS A 306 -4.38 18.55 -12.18
N GLN A 307 -3.11 18.89 -12.41
CA GLN A 307 -2.67 19.39 -13.71
C GLN A 307 -2.91 18.40 -14.86
N LYS A 308 -3.46 18.93 -15.95
CA LYS A 308 -3.73 18.24 -17.22
C LYS A 308 -2.40 17.97 -17.92
N ILE A 309 -2.06 16.71 -18.14
CA ILE A 309 -0.95 16.35 -19.01
C ILE A 309 -1.51 16.25 -20.44
N PRO A 310 -0.98 17.01 -21.43
CA PRO A 310 -1.36 16.84 -22.83
C PRO A 310 -1.02 15.42 -23.28
N VAL A 311 -2.02 14.61 -23.60
CA VAL A 311 -1.79 13.25 -24.10
C VAL A 311 -1.45 13.32 -25.60
N PRO A 312 -0.32 12.74 -26.07
CA PRO A 312 -0.05 12.60 -27.50
C PRO A 312 -1.12 11.73 -28.17
N LYS A 313 -1.63 12.16 -29.33
CA LYS A 313 -2.79 11.61 -30.06
C LYS A 313 -2.68 10.16 -30.58
N GLN A 314 -1.67 9.37 -30.15
CA GLN A 314 -1.30 8.12 -30.83
C GLN A 314 -1.49 6.83 -30.00
N THR A 315 -2.24 6.83 -28.89
CA THR A 315 -2.49 5.59 -28.13
C THR A 315 -3.88 5.00 -28.40
N ILE A 316 -3.91 3.69 -28.61
CA ILE A 316 -5.06 2.80 -28.96
C ILE A 316 -6.28 2.95 -28.02
N GLY A 317 -6.15 3.59 -26.86
CA GLY A 317 -7.26 3.84 -25.92
C GLY A 317 -8.37 4.77 -26.44
N HIS A 318 -8.21 5.35 -27.64
CA HIS A 318 -9.24 6.21 -28.26
C HIS A 318 -10.31 5.42 -29.06
N LEU A 319 -10.15 4.11 -29.24
CA LEU A 319 -11.14 3.27 -29.93
C LEU A 319 -12.35 2.91 -29.04
N THR A 320 -12.24 3.06 -27.73
CA THR A 320 -13.37 2.95 -26.79
C THR A 320 -13.89 4.33 -26.42
N LYS A 321 -14.42 5.06 -27.40
CA LYS A 321 -15.19 6.29 -27.14
C LYS A 321 -16.62 5.96 -26.75
N GLY A 322 -16.89 6.07 -25.46
CA GLY A 322 -18.22 6.25 -24.91
C GLY A 322 -18.14 7.19 -23.71
N THR A 323 -18.62 8.42 -23.89
CA THR A 323 -18.91 9.45 -22.86
C THR A 323 -17.73 10.26 -22.26
N HIS A 324 -17.90 11.58 -22.35
CA HIS A 324 -17.14 12.63 -21.67
C HIS A 324 -17.30 12.54 -20.15
N VAL A 325 -16.53 11.70 -19.48
CA VAL A 325 -16.45 11.70 -18.02
C VAL A 325 -15.04 11.30 -17.59
N HIS A 326 -14.47 12.08 -16.67
CA HIS A 326 -13.25 11.83 -15.90
C HIS A 326 -11.88 12.26 -16.49
N GLU A 327 -11.77 13.57 -16.69
CA GLU A 327 -10.52 14.32 -16.60
C GLU A 327 -10.07 14.43 -15.11
N PHE A 328 -9.50 13.36 -14.52
CA PHE A 328 -9.17 13.36 -13.07
C PHE A 328 -7.93 12.59 -12.59
N LEU A 329 -7.06 11.98 -13.40
CA LEU A 329 -5.99 11.12 -12.83
C LEU A 329 -4.59 11.48 -13.33
N ILE A 330 -3.79 12.02 -12.40
CA ILE A 330 -2.35 12.23 -12.56
C ILE A 330 -1.61 10.90 -12.44
N TYR A 331 -1.02 10.54 -13.58
CA TYR A 331 0.38 10.13 -13.79
C TYR A 331 0.94 8.79 -13.31
N SER A 332 0.57 8.22 -12.16
CA SER A 332 0.96 6.83 -11.83
C SER A 332 -0.10 5.79 -12.21
N GLN A 333 -1.23 6.26 -12.73
CA GLN A 333 -2.45 5.48 -12.84
C GLN A 333 -2.74 5.03 -14.28
N ARG A 334 -1.73 4.91 -15.16
CA ARG A 334 -1.98 4.57 -16.57
C ARG A 334 -2.30 3.08 -16.79
N LEU A 335 -1.85 2.18 -15.92
CA LEU A 335 -2.33 0.78 -15.89
C LEU A 335 -3.47 0.57 -14.90
N THR A 336 -3.46 1.28 -13.77
CA THR A 336 -4.58 1.23 -12.81
C THR A 336 -5.81 1.97 -13.34
N SER A 337 -5.71 2.78 -14.40
CA SER A 337 -6.85 3.50 -15.00
C SER A 337 -7.92 2.52 -15.46
N GLY A 338 -7.56 1.42 -16.11
CA GLY A 338 -8.51 0.39 -16.52
C GLY A 338 -9.26 -0.22 -15.34
N LEU A 339 -8.55 -0.59 -14.27
CA LEU A 339 -9.16 -1.12 -13.05
C LEU A 339 -9.97 -0.05 -12.28
N THR A 340 -9.50 1.19 -12.32
CA THR A 340 -10.16 2.34 -11.69
C THR A 340 -11.50 2.60 -12.37
N GLU A 341 -11.51 2.72 -13.70
CA GLU A 341 -12.73 2.89 -14.50
C GLU A 341 -13.66 1.70 -14.35
N PHE A 342 -13.13 0.47 -14.32
CA PHE A 342 -13.92 -0.72 -14.05
C PHE A 342 -14.63 -0.66 -12.69
N ILE A 343 -13.90 -0.39 -11.61
CA ILE A 343 -14.47 -0.35 -10.25
C ILE A 343 -15.42 0.84 -10.08
N ILE A 344 -15.09 2.01 -10.65
CA ILE A 344 -15.97 3.18 -10.63
C ILE A 344 -17.25 2.90 -11.44
N GLY A 345 -17.13 2.25 -12.60
CA GLY A 345 -18.26 1.80 -13.41
C GLY A 345 -19.16 0.83 -12.65
N LEU A 346 -18.56 -0.18 -11.98
CA LEU A 346 -19.30 -1.10 -11.12
C LEU A 346 -20.00 -0.39 -9.96
N GLU A 347 -19.36 0.56 -9.28
CA GLU A 347 -19.99 1.31 -8.18
C GLU A 347 -21.17 2.16 -8.67
N ARG A 348 -21.12 2.68 -9.90
CA ARG A 348 -22.23 3.44 -10.50
C ARG A 348 -23.45 2.55 -10.72
N ASP A 349 -23.25 1.35 -11.23
CA ASP A 349 -24.33 0.44 -11.63
C ASP A 349 -24.80 -0.40 -10.43
N TYR A 350 -23.89 -0.71 -9.49
CA TYR A 350 -24.10 -1.47 -8.26
C TYR A 350 -23.54 -0.70 -7.05
N PRO A 351 -24.36 0.16 -6.41
CA PRO A 351 -23.97 0.94 -5.25
C PRO A 351 -23.47 0.05 -4.10
N SER A 352 -22.42 0.50 -3.39
CA SER A 352 -21.76 -0.25 -2.29
C SER A 352 -20.81 -1.37 -2.74
N THR A 353 -20.51 -1.49 -4.03
CA THR A 353 -19.47 -2.40 -4.54
C THR A 353 -18.14 -2.14 -3.85
N VAL A 354 -17.69 -0.90 -3.81
CA VAL A 354 -16.41 -0.50 -3.23
C VAL A 354 -16.35 -0.84 -1.74
N SER A 355 -17.41 -0.55 -0.98
CA SER A 355 -17.45 -0.92 0.45
C SER A 355 -17.52 -2.42 0.68
N THR A 356 -18.15 -3.17 -0.22
CA THR A 356 -18.23 -4.63 -0.13
C THR A 356 -16.85 -5.23 -0.35
N ILE A 357 -16.11 -4.77 -1.36
CA ILE A 357 -14.72 -5.19 -1.60
C ILE A 357 -13.85 -4.99 -0.36
N ALA A 358 -13.85 -3.77 0.20
CA ALA A 358 -13.04 -3.45 1.38
C ALA A 358 -13.43 -4.30 2.62
N LYS A 359 -14.72 -4.48 2.88
CA LYS A 359 -15.20 -5.30 4.01
C LYS A 359 -14.91 -6.78 3.83
N THR A 360 -15.04 -7.30 2.61
CA THR A 360 -14.70 -8.69 2.30
C THR A 360 -13.21 -8.92 2.49
N ALA A 361 -12.36 -8.04 1.94
CA ALA A 361 -10.91 -8.10 2.14
C ALA A 361 -10.51 -8.04 3.62
N GLY A 362 -11.21 -7.24 4.44
CA GLY A 362 -11.00 -7.17 5.89
C GLY A 362 -11.35 -8.44 6.66
N LYS A 363 -12.04 -9.40 6.03
CA LYS A 363 -12.33 -10.72 6.62
C LYS A 363 -11.38 -11.80 6.10
N LEU A 364 -10.54 -11.49 5.10
CA LEU A 364 -9.60 -12.45 4.54
C LEU A 364 -8.39 -12.57 5.46
N ALA A 365 -8.07 -13.80 5.83
CA ALA A 365 -6.82 -14.16 6.48
C ALA A 365 -6.09 -15.17 5.59
N PRO A 366 -4.76 -15.04 5.42
CA PRO A 366 -4.00 -16.05 4.71
C PRO A 366 -4.07 -17.38 5.44
N LYS A 367 -4.08 -18.48 4.67
CA LYS A 367 -3.97 -19.84 5.21
C LYS A 367 -2.49 -20.22 5.32
N GLY A 368 -2.09 -20.75 6.48
CA GLY A 368 -0.73 -21.20 6.74
C GLY A 368 0.05 -20.27 7.67
N GLU A 369 1.17 -20.76 8.19
CA GLU A 369 2.08 -19.98 9.03
C GLU A 369 2.77 -18.89 8.20
N SER A 370 2.88 -17.69 8.78
CA SER A 370 3.72 -16.63 8.21
C SER A 370 5.18 -17.06 8.23
N GLY A 371 5.81 -17.02 7.05
CA GLY A 371 7.27 -17.01 6.96
C GLY A 371 7.84 -15.66 7.42
N GLU A 372 9.13 -15.45 7.17
CA GLU A 372 9.82 -14.19 7.41
C GLU A 372 9.26 -13.05 6.53
N ARG A 373 9.90 -11.88 6.56
CA ARG A 373 9.52 -10.72 5.75
C ARG A 373 10.16 -10.78 4.36
N CYS A 374 9.48 -10.19 3.39
CA CYS A 374 10.00 -10.09 2.03
C CYS A 374 11.18 -9.12 2.02
N ILE A 375 12.33 -9.49 1.46
CA ILE A 375 13.49 -8.58 1.39
C ILE A 375 13.21 -7.32 0.56
N LEU A 376 12.31 -7.39 -0.43
CA LEU A 376 12.05 -6.29 -1.36
C LEU A 376 10.93 -5.37 -0.87
N CYS A 377 9.85 -5.95 -0.35
CA CYS A 377 8.69 -5.18 0.08
C CYS A 377 8.43 -5.23 1.59
N GLU A 378 9.26 -5.88 2.39
CA GLU A 378 9.19 -6.00 3.87
C GLU A 378 7.83 -6.42 4.45
N LEU A 379 6.90 -6.86 3.61
CA LEU A 379 5.62 -7.43 4.02
C LEU A 379 5.81 -8.91 4.37
N PRO A 380 4.93 -9.47 5.22
CA PRO A 380 4.97 -10.89 5.57
C PRO A 380 4.88 -11.78 4.34
N THR A 381 5.64 -12.88 4.37
CA THR A 381 5.68 -13.85 3.27
C THR A 381 5.06 -15.18 3.67
N GLN A 382 4.62 -15.93 2.65
CA GLN A 382 4.30 -17.34 2.82
C GLN A 382 5.60 -18.16 2.87
N ARG A 383 5.63 -19.24 3.66
CA ARG A 383 6.78 -20.17 3.66
C ARG A 383 6.98 -20.77 2.25
N SER A 384 8.16 -20.53 1.67
CA SER A 384 8.61 -21.00 0.35
C SER A 384 7.66 -20.71 -0.82
N VAL A 385 7.96 -19.65 -1.59
CA VAL A 385 7.25 -19.33 -2.84
C VAL A 385 7.36 -20.46 -3.87
N ARG A 386 8.52 -21.12 -3.97
CA ARG A 386 8.73 -22.23 -4.90
C ARG A 386 7.87 -23.44 -4.51
N GLY A 387 7.79 -23.76 -3.22
CA GLY A 387 6.91 -24.81 -2.71
C GLY A 387 5.43 -24.52 -2.96
N TRP A 388 4.99 -23.27 -2.77
CA TRP A 388 3.62 -22.88 -3.12
C TRP A 388 3.34 -23.04 -4.61
N LYS A 389 4.23 -22.53 -5.48
CA LYS A 389 4.10 -22.66 -6.95
C LYS A 389 4.06 -24.13 -7.37
N ALA A 390 4.91 -24.98 -6.79
CA ALA A 390 4.92 -26.41 -7.07
C ALA A 390 3.59 -27.10 -6.70
N ARG A 391 2.99 -26.74 -5.54
CA ARG A 391 1.70 -27.28 -5.10
C ARG A 391 0.51 -26.80 -5.94
N THR A 392 0.56 -25.58 -6.45
CA THR A 392 -0.55 -24.98 -7.21
C THR A 392 -0.39 -25.09 -8.73
N SER A 393 0.78 -25.55 -9.20
CA SER A 393 1.02 -25.76 -10.63
C SER A 393 0.31 -27.03 -11.08
N ILE A 394 -0.52 -26.90 -12.12
CA ILE A 394 -1.18 -28.03 -12.79
C ILE A 394 -0.16 -28.92 -13.54
N ARG A 395 1.05 -28.39 -13.81
CA ARG A 395 2.16 -29.13 -14.41
C ARG A 395 3.17 -29.52 -13.33
N SER A 396 3.44 -30.81 -13.21
CA SER A 396 4.58 -31.33 -12.45
C SER A 396 5.85 -30.78 -13.07
N PHE A 397 6.57 -29.92 -12.34
CA PHE A 397 7.93 -29.54 -12.72
C PHE A 397 8.80 -30.79 -12.58
N THR A 398 9.28 -31.33 -13.70
CA THR A 398 10.48 -32.15 -13.69
C THR A 398 11.64 -31.22 -13.39
N ASP A 399 12.40 -31.55 -12.34
CA ASP A 399 13.57 -30.78 -11.90
C ASP A 399 14.67 -30.98 -12.94
N GLU A 400 14.64 -30.19 -14.01
CA GLU A 400 15.73 -30.18 -14.99
C GLU A 400 16.86 -29.30 -14.46
N GLY A 401 17.90 -29.97 -13.97
CA GLY A 401 19.27 -29.47 -13.89
C GLY A 401 19.60 -28.65 -12.65
N SER A 402 20.35 -29.25 -11.73
CA SER A 402 21.16 -28.52 -10.75
C SER A 402 22.12 -27.56 -11.47
N PRO A 403 22.04 -26.24 -11.28
CA PRO A 403 23.07 -25.34 -11.78
C PRO A 403 24.26 -25.36 -10.81
N ALA A 404 25.46 -25.50 -11.37
CA ALA A 404 26.73 -25.43 -10.67
C ALA A 404 26.93 -24.07 -9.97
N ASP A 405 27.47 -24.13 -8.75
CA ASP A 405 28.12 -23.16 -7.83
C ASP A 405 27.90 -21.62 -7.90
N ASP A 406 27.47 -21.00 -8.99
CA ASP A 406 27.06 -19.57 -9.05
C ASP A 406 25.56 -19.35 -8.69
N ALA A 407 24.83 -20.45 -8.44
CA ALA A 407 23.40 -20.43 -8.17
C ALA A 407 23.00 -20.05 -6.73
N SER A 408 23.94 -19.98 -5.78
CA SER A 408 23.64 -19.83 -4.35
C SER A 408 22.99 -18.47 -4.00
N SER A 409 23.49 -17.36 -4.53
CA SER A 409 23.01 -16.00 -4.24
C SER A 409 21.63 -15.70 -4.85
N SER A 410 21.38 -16.16 -6.09
CA SER A 410 20.09 -15.97 -6.77
C SER A 410 19.00 -16.84 -6.13
N LEU A 411 19.34 -18.05 -5.68
CA LEU A 411 18.45 -18.93 -4.93
C LEU A 411 18.10 -18.37 -3.55
N PHE A 412 19.04 -17.68 -2.88
CA PHE A 412 18.80 -16.99 -1.60
C PHE A 412 17.80 -15.84 -1.77
N LEU A 413 18.03 -14.94 -2.73
CA LEU A 413 17.09 -13.85 -3.03
C LEU A 413 15.68 -14.38 -3.35
N LEU A 414 15.58 -15.37 -4.23
CA LEU A 414 14.29 -15.93 -4.66
C LEU A 414 13.54 -16.63 -3.52
N SER A 415 14.26 -17.15 -2.53
CA SER A 415 13.66 -17.82 -1.36
C SER A 415 13.08 -16.83 -0.34
N ASN A 416 13.59 -15.59 -0.30
CA ASN A 416 13.20 -14.53 0.63
C ASN A 416 12.24 -13.48 0.04
N LEU A 417 11.74 -13.71 -1.18
CA LEU A 417 10.73 -12.85 -1.80
C LEU A 417 9.32 -13.38 -1.52
N CYS A 418 8.35 -12.47 -1.38
CA CYS A 418 6.95 -12.83 -1.44
C CYS A 418 6.54 -13.20 -2.87
N TYR A 419 5.43 -13.91 -3.05
CA TYR A 419 4.96 -14.33 -4.38
C TYR A 419 4.78 -13.14 -5.33
N SER A 420 4.21 -12.03 -4.86
CA SER A 420 3.98 -10.82 -5.68
C SER A 420 5.28 -10.13 -6.10
N CYS A 421 6.29 -10.05 -5.22
CA CYS A 421 7.60 -9.51 -5.59
C CYS A 421 8.36 -10.44 -6.54
N HIS A 422 8.28 -11.76 -6.31
CA HIS A 422 8.83 -12.73 -7.25
C HIS A 422 8.18 -12.57 -8.63
N THR A 423 6.85 -12.49 -8.74
CA THR A 423 6.20 -12.29 -10.05
C THR A 423 6.56 -10.94 -10.65
N THR A 424 6.70 -9.88 -9.84
CA THR A 424 7.15 -8.56 -10.30
C THR A 424 8.52 -8.62 -10.98
N LEU A 425 9.47 -9.38 -10.42
CA LEU A 425 10.82 -9.50 -10.98
C LEU A 425 10.95 -10.51 -12.13
N THR A 426 10.17 -11.60 -12.12
CA THR A 426 10.40 -12.74 -13.04
C THR A 426 9.33 -12.94 -14.12
N SER A 427 8.24 -12.17 -14.11
CA SER A 427 7.14 -12.41 -15.06
C SER A 427 7.59 -12.11 -16.50
N LYS A 428 7.61 -13.12 -17.36
CA LYS A 428 7.86 -12.94 -18.79
C LYS A 428 6.61 -12.41 -19.47
N SER A 429 6.69 -11.25 -20.13
CA SER A 429 5.60 -10.72 -20.94
C SER A 429 5.37 -11.65 -22.15
N SER A 430 4.16 -12.16 -22.32
CA SER A 430 3.78 -12.99 -23.49
C SER A 430 3.74 -12.20 -24.80
N ARG A 431 3.88 -10.87 -24.77
CA ARG A 431 3.91 -9.99 -25.95
C ARG A 431 5.30 -9.39 -26.25
N SER A 432 6.34 -9.78 -25.51
CA SER A 432 7.70 -9.36 -25.81
C SER A 432 8.30 -10.24 -26.91
N THR A 433 8.20 -9.80 -28.16
CA THR A 433 8.92 -10.36 -29.32
C THR A 433 10.36 -9.85 -29.41
N THR A 434 10.89 -9.19 -28.38
CA THR A 434 12.32 -8.90 -28.30
C THR A 434 13.05 -10.16 -27.85
N THR A 435 13.74 -10.80 -28.79
CA THR A 435 14.84 -11.71 -28.46
C THR A 435 15.79 -11.01 -27.50
N PRO A 436 16.29 -11.66 -26.43
CA PRO A 436 17.31 -11.06 -25.59
C PRO A 436 18.56 -10.87 -26.47
N SER A 437 18.81 -9.62 -26.88
CA SER A 437 20.15 -9.23 -27.32
C SER A 437 21.06 -9.43 -26.11
N TRP A 438 22.18 -10.13 -26.31
CA TRP A 438 23.14 -10.53 -25.28
C TRP A 438 23.89 -9.34 -24.62
N ASP A 439 23.36 -8.12 -24.74
CA ASP A 439 23.93 -6.86 -24.20
C ASP A 439 23.05 -6.21 -23.11
N THR A 440 22.07 -6.93 -22.53
CA THR A 440 21.40 -6.44 -21.30
C THR A 440 22.36 -6.58 -20.12
N PRO A 441 22.60 -5.51 -19.32
CA PRO A 441 23.47 -5.59 -18.16
C PRO A 441 22.97 -6.71 -17.23
N SER A 442 23.85 -7.66 -16.95
CA SER A 442 23.56 -8.87 -16.16
C SER A 442 23.34 -8.59 -14.67
N GLU A 443 23.38 -7.33 -14.25
CA GLU A 443 23.32 -6.89 -12.86
C GLU A 443 22.04 -6.09 -12.61
N VAL A 444 21.13 -6.65 -11.80
CA VAL A 444 19.95 -5.93 -11.30
C VAL A 444 20.36 -5.19 -10.03
N HIS A 445 20.43 -3.86 -10.10
CA HIS A 445 20.64 -3.05 -8.90
C HIS A 445 19.45 -3.19 -7.95
N LEU A 446 19.70 -3.66 -6.73
CA LEU A 446 18.68 -3.73 -5.68
C LEU A 446 18.69 -2.44 -4.85
N PRO A 447 17.53 -2.03 -4.31
CA PRO A 447 17.49 -0.91 -3.39
C PRO A 447 18.22 -1.24 -2.08
N MET A 448 18.72 -0.21 -1.39
CA MET A 448 19.66 -0.38 -0.27
C MET A 448 19.13 -1.26 0.86
N TRP A 449 17.84 -1.15 1.23
CA TRP A 449 17.25 -1.97 2.29
C TRP A 449 17.23 -3.46 1.94
N ALA A 450 17.06 -3.81 0.67
CA ALA A 450 17.01 -5.20 0.23
C ALA A 450 18.39 -5.87 0.28
N ALA A 451 19.46 -5.08 0.35
CA ALA A 451 20.83 -5.56 0.48
C ALA A 451 21.34 -5.63 1.94
N VAL A 452 20.61 -5.02 2.89
CA VAL A 452 21.04 -4.86 4.29
C VAL A 452 20.50 -5.96 5.22
N GLN A 453 19.52 -6.78 4.79
CA GLN A 453 18.97 -7.80 5.69
C GLN A 453 19.94 -8.96 5.90
N PRO A 454 20.40 -9.21 7.14
CA PRO A 454 21.21 -10.39 7.43
C PRO A 454 20.35 -11.63 7.19
N ALA A 455 20.97 -12.66 6.61
CA ALA A 455 20.40 -13.99 6.65
C ALA A 455 20.19 -14.37 8.13
N SER A 456 18.96 -14.34 8.64
CA SER A 456 18.62 -15.06 9.88
C SER A 456 18.65 -16.55 9.58
N GLY A 457 19.84 -17.07 9.34
CA GLY A 457 20.12 -18.49 9.36
C GLY A 457 20.02 -19.00 10.79
N ARG A 458 18.79 -19.16 11.30
CA ARG A 458 18.54 -20.24 12.26
C ARG A 458 18.42 -21.51 11.44
N GLY A 459 19.56 -22.15 11.19
CA GLY A 459 19.57 -23.55 10.83
C GLY A 459 19.05 -24.35 12.02
N ASP A 460 17.74 -24.60 12.04
CA ASP A 460 17.21 -25.72 12.81
C ASP A 460 17.44 -27.00 11.99
N GLU A 461 18.68 -27.48 12.04
CA GLU A 461 18.95 -28.91 11.88
C GLU A 461 18.53 -29.62 13.18
N GLN A 462 17.23 -29.76 13.42
CA GLN A 462 16.65 -30.71 14.37
C GLN A 462 15.11 -30.71 14.27
N ASP A 463 14.58 -31.59 13.43
CA ASP A 463 13.65 -32.65 13.85
C ASP A 463 13.03 -33.33 12.62
N ALA A 464 13.83 -34.21 12.03
CA ALA A 464 13.35 -35.30 11.19
C ALA A 464 12.77 -36.42 12.07
N SER A 465 11.72 -36.13 12.84
CA SER A 465 10.86 -37.17 13.39
C SER A 465 9.58 -36.56 13.95
N LEU A 466 8.46 -36.68 13.24
CA LEU A 466 7.13 -36.88 13.83
C LEU A 466 6.10 -37.27 12.75
N SER A 467 5.59 -38.49 12.93
CA SER A 467 4.38 -39.14 12.40
C SER A 467 3.98 -38.92 10.93
N ARG A 468 4.23 -39.94 10.12
CA ARG A 468 3.44 -40.26 8.92
C ARG A 468 1.98 -40.51 9.31
N THR A 469 1.14 -39.48 9.31
CA THR A 469 -0.28 -39.65 9.03
C THR A 469 -0.46 -39.56 7.53
N LYS A 470 -0.56 -40.74 6.90
CA LYS A 470 -0.86 -40.93 5.48
C LYS A 470 -2.30 -40.44 5.21
N GLU A 471 -2.49 -39.16 4.91
CA GLU A 471 -3.64 -38.75 4.10
C GLU A 471 -3.34 -39.07 2.64
N ILE A 472 -3.73 -40.27 2.23
CA ILE A 472 -3.60 -40.77 0.86
C ILE A 472 -4.72 -40.14 0.04
N TRP A 473 -4.47 -38.98 -0.57
CA TRP A 473 -5.23 -38.59 -1.76
C TRP A 473 -4.59 -39.28 -2.97
N GLY A 474 -4.98 -40.55 -3.16
CA GLY A 474 -4.62 -41.32 -4.34
C GLY A 474 -5.61 -41.02 -5.47
N SER A 475 -5.17 -40.29 -6.50
CA SER A 475 -5.96 -40.15 -7.73
C SER A 475 -5.91 -41.47 -8.50
N LYS A 476 -6.93 -42.32 -8.32
CA LYS A 476 -7.10 -43.53 -9.12
C LYS A 476 -7.84 -43.14 -10.41
N LYS A 477 -7.20 -43.36 -11.56
CA LYS A 477 -7.81 -43.13 -12.87
C LYS A 477 -8.91 -44.19 -13.05
N LEU A 478 -10.17 -43.78 -12.89
CA LEU A 478 -11.34 -44.63 -13.15
C LEU A 478 -11.58 -44.69 -14.67
N ASP A 479 -11.91 -45.88 -15.18
CA ASP A 479 -12.34 -46.01 -16.57
C ASP A 479 -13.74 -45.43 -16.78
N SER A 480 -14.16 -45.35 -18.05
CA SER A 480 -15.43 -44.74 -18.46
C SER A 480 -16.66 -45.43 -17.85
N ASP A 481 -16.59 -46.72 -17.51
CA ASP A 481 -17.70 -47.47 -16.93
C ASP A 481 -17.71 -47.30 -15.39
N GLY A 482 -16.54 -47.21 -14.77
CA GLY A 482 -16.39 -46.82 -13.37
C GLY A 482 -16.90 -45.40 -13.10
N MET A 483 -16.74 -44.47 -14.06
CA MET A 483 -17.25 -43.10 -13.94
C MET A 483 -18.78 -43.03 -14.09
N LYS A 484 -19.38 -43.87 -14.94
CA LYS A 484 -20.85 -43.96 -15.09
C LYS A 484 -21.52 -44.54 -13.83
N SER A 485 -20.93 -45.56 -13.22
CA SER A 485 -21.44 -46.19 -11.99
C SER A 485 -21.50 -45.22 -10.80
N VAL A 486 -20.47 -44.36 -10.65
CA VAL A 486 -20.45 -43.35 -9.59
C VAL A 486 -21.51 -42.29 -9.85
N VAL A 487 -21.66 -41.83 -11.09
CA VAL A 487 -22.65 -40.81 -11.47
C VAL A 487 -24.10 -41.32 -11.34
N SER A 488 -24.37 -42.60 -11.59
CA SER A 488 -25.72 -43.17 -11.39
C SER A 488 -26.16 -43.19 -9.92
N GLY A 489 -25.22 -43.14 -8.96
CA GLY A 489 -25.55 -43.04 -7.53
C GLY A 489 -25.96 -41.63 -7.07
N PHE A 490 -25.79 -40.60 -7.92
CA PHE A 490 -26.13 -39.20 -7.61
C PHE A 490 -27.33 -38.68 -8.41
N LEU A 491 -27.93 -39.52 -9.26
CA LEU A 491 -29.17 -39.22 -9.95
C LEU A 491 -30.32 -39.77 -9.10
N LEU A 492 -31.20 -38.88 -8.63
CA LEU A 492 -32.49 -39.27 -8.07
C LEU A 492 -33.39 -39.74 -9.23
N GLU A 493 -34.16 -40.82 -9.00
CA GLU A 493 -35.04 -41.46 -10.00
C GLU A 493 -35.81 -40.48 -10.90
#